data_AF-A0A4Q3VPC5-F1
#
_entry.id   AF-A0A4Q3VPC5-F1
#
_cell.length_a   1.000
_cell.length_b   1.000
_cell.length_c   1.000
_cell.angle_alpha   90.00
_cell.angle_beta   90.00
_cell.angle_gamma   90.00
#
_symmetry.space_group_name_H-M   'P 1'
#
loop_
_entity.id
_entity.type
_entity.pdbx_description
1 polymer ?
#
loop_
_entity_poly.entity_id
_entity_poly.type
_entity_poly.pdbx_seq_one_letter_code
_entity_poly.pdbx_strand_id
1 'polypeptide(L)'
;MISRALKTLVACTLAGIALGGLIGWGIGTVAPFTYINRMFGAAGPIEAQQMGLGFGIINGSILGVVVGGLVLLYDLGSRFLALRESTPHPARNDDSQ
;
A
#
# COMPACT_ATOMS: atom_id res chain seq x y z
N MET A 1 -5.33 2.43 19.67
CA MET A 1 -5.49 2.84 18.25
C MET A 1 -4.27 2.45 17.41
N ILE A 2 -3.05 2.75 17.87
CA ILE A 2 -1.78 2.40 17.17
C ILE A 2 -1.66 0.93 16.78
N SER A 3 -2.06 -0.01 17.65
CA SER A 3 -1.99 -1.46 17.32
C SER A 3 -2.89 -1.86 16.14
N ARG A 4 -4.08 -1.27 15.99
CA ARG A 4 -4.94 -1.54 14.82
C ARG A 4 -4.33 -0.94 13.56
N ALA A 5 -3.83 0.28 13.64
CA ALA A 5 -3.18 0.95 12.52
C ALA A 5 -1.97 0.17 11.99
N LEU A 6 -1.12 -0.30 12.91
CA LEU A 6 0.04 -1.12 12.59
C LEU A 6 -0.36 -2.44 11.94
N LYS A 7 -1.39 -3.11 12.47
CA LYS A 7 -1.91 -4.37 11.89
C LYS A 7 -2.43 -4.16 10.47
N THR A 8 -3.17 -3.08 10.22
CA THR A 8 -3.67 -2.76 8.87
C THR A 8 -2.53 -2.48 7.92
N LEU A 9 -1.55 -1.67 8.33
CA LEU A 9 -0.38 -1.37 7.50
C LEU A 9 0.40 -2.65 7.16
N VAL A 10 0.68 -3.49 8.15
CA VAL A 10 1.38 -4.76 7.95
C VAL A 10 0.57 -5.68 7.03
N ALA A 11 -0.75 -5.78 7.21
CA ALA A 11 -1.61 -6.60 6.38
C ALA A 11 -1.62 -6.12 4.91
N CYS A 12 -1.73 -4.80 4.68
CA CYS A 12 -1.65 -4.21 3.34
C CYS A 12 -0.28 -4.45 2.69
N THR A 13 0.81 -4.30 3.45
CA THR A 13 2.17 -4.57 2.97
C THR A 13 2.35 -6.04 2.60
N LEU A 14 1.89 -6.97 3.44
CA LEU A 14 1.97 -8.42 3.16
C LEU A 14 1.12 -8.81 1.95
N ALA A 15 -0.10 -8.27 1.83
CA ALA A 15 -0.94 -8.48 0.65
C ALA A 15 -0.29 -7.92 -0.62
N GLY A 16 0.30 -6.72 -0.52
CA GLY A 16 1.07 -6.10 -1.61
C GLY A 16 2.26 -6.95 -2.04
N ILE A 17 3.05 -7.46 -1.08
CA ILE A 17 4.16 -8.39 -1.34
C ILE A 17 3.68 -9.65 -2.05
N ALA A 18 2.60 -10.27 -1.58
CA ALA A 18 2.08 -11.50 -2.16
C ALA A 18 1.59 -11.28 -3.60
N LEU A 19 0.80 -10.23 -3.83
CA LEU A 19 0.29 -9.90 -5.16
C LEU A 19 1.41 -9.48 -6.11
N GLY A 20 2.30 -8.60 -5.65
CA GLY A 20 3.45 -8.14 -6.42
C GLY A 20 4.39 -9.29 -6.77
N GLY A 21 4.68 -10.17 -5.81
CA GLY A 21 5.49 -11.38 -6.03
C GLY A 21 4.84 -12.34 -7.04
N LEU A 22 3.52 -12.56 -6.95
CA LEU A 22 2.79 -13.41 -7.90
C LEU A 22 2.83 -12.82 -9.32
N ILE A 23 2.60 -11.51 -9.45
CA ILE A 23 2.64 -10.81 -10.74
C ILE A 23 4.07 -10.82 -11.31
N GLY A 24 5.07 -10.48 -10.49
CA GLY A 24 6.47 -10.47 -10.91
C GLY A 24 6.99 -11.85 -11.31
N TRP A 25 6.57 -12.90 -10.61
CA TRP A 25 6.83 -14.29 -10.98
C TRP A 25 6.15 -14.67 -12.30
N GLY A 26 4.89 -14.25 -12.50
CA GLY A 26 4.16 -14.43 -13.76
C GLY A 26 4.85 -13.75 -14.94
N ILE A 27 5.30 -12.51 -14.78
CA ILE A 27 6.03 -11.78 -15.83
C ILE A 27 7.39 -12.45 -16.11
N GLY A 28 8.12 -12.86 -15.06
CA GLY A 28 9.40 -13.55 -15.21
C GLY A 28 9.30 -14.93 -15.88
N THR A 29 8.14 -15.61 -15.77
CA THR A 29 7.88 -16.89 -16.44
C THR A 29 7.38 -16.74 -17.87
N VAL A 30 6.43 -15.84 -18.12
CA VAL A 30 5.78 -15.68 -19.43
C VAL A 30 6.60 -14.80 -20.37
N ALA A 31 7.33 -13.83 -19.83
CA ALA A 31 8.16 -12.89 -20.58
C ALA A 31 9.58 -12.83 -20.00
N PRO A 32 10.38 -13.92 -20.09
CA PRO A 32 11.74 -13.93 -19.54
C PRO A 32 12.67 -12.94 -20.26
N PHE A 33 12.42 -12.67 -21.55
CA PHE A 33 13.21 -11.74 -22.36
C PHE A 33 13.21 -10.29 -21.84
N THR A 34 12.18 -9.89 -21.09
CA THR A 34 12.11 -8.57 -20.44
C THR A 34 13.22 -8.38 -19.39
N TYR A 35 13.68 -9.45 -18.76
CA TYR A 35 14.75 -9.43 -17.75
C TYR A 35 16.12 -9.90 -18.28
N ILE A 36 16.14 -10.65 -19.38
CA ILE A 36 17.38 -11.15 -20.03
C ILE A 36 18.15 -10.03 -20.77
N ASN A 37 17.58 -8.83 -20.86
CA ASN A 37 18.31 -7.69 -21.44
C ASN A 37 19.46 -7.20 -20.53
N ARG A 38 20.54 -6.71 -21.17
CA ARG A 38 21.78 -6.20 -20.55
C ARG A 38 21.61 -5.23 -19.35
N MET A 39 20.42 -4.63 -19.18
CA MET A 39 20.11 -3.68 -18.12
C MET A 39 19.90 -4.35 -16.75
N PHE A 40 19.41 -5.60 -16.72
CA PHE A 40 19.20 -6.38 -15.49
C PHE A 40 20.13 -7.59 -15.39
N GLY A 41 20.66 -8.08 -16.52
CA GLY A 41 21.79 -9.00 -16.52
C GLY A 41 21.47 -10.44 -16.16
N ALA A 42 20.20 -10.87 -16.26
CA ALA A 42 19.86 -12.29 -16.14
C ALA A 42 20.50 -13.08 -17.29
N ALA A 43 21.36 -14.04 -16.97
CA ALA A 43 22.07 -14.91 -17.91
C ALA A 43 21.18 -16.03 -18.47
N GLY A 44 19.98 -16.24 -17.91
CA GLY A 44 19.05 -17.25 -18.41
C GLY A 44 17.61 -17.13 -17.88
N PRO A 45 16.71 -18.02 -18.34
CA PRO A 45 15.28 -17.96 -18.01
C PRO A 45 14.97 -18.11 -16.51
N ILE A 46 15.76 -18.93 -15.80
CA ILE A 46 15.60 -19.14 -14.35
C ILE A 46 15.97 -17.86 -13.58
N GLU A 47 17.03 -17.19 -14.00
CA GLU A 47 17.48 -15.94 -13.39
C GLU A 47 16.50 -14.80 -13.66
N ALA A 48 15.90 -14.77 -14.86
CA ALA A 48 14.83 -13.85 -15.21
C ALA A 48 13.59 -14.03 -14.32
N GLN A 49 13.23 -15.28 -14.01
CA GLN A 49 12.13 -15.61 -13.11
C GLN A 49 12.41 -15.15 -11.67
N GLN A 50 13.63 -15.36 -11.17
CA GLN A 50 14.05 -14.90 -9.84
C GLN A 50 14.10 -13.37 -9.76
N MET A 51 14.59 -12.70 -10.80
CA MET A 51 14.56 -11.24 -10.89
C MET A 51 13.13 -10.70 -10.91
N GLY A 52 12.26 -11.29 -11.74
CA GLY A 52 10.84 -10.91 -11.80
C GLY A 52 10.15 -11.05 -10.45
N LEU A 53 10.39 -12.15 -9.73
CA LEU A 53 9.87 -12.35 -8.37
C LEU A 53 10.41 -11.29 -7.39
N GLY A 54 11.72 -11.01 -7.41
CA GLY A 54 12.32 -9.98 -6.56
C GLY A 54 11.77 -8.58 -6.82
N PHE A 55 11.71 -8.17 -8.10
CA PHE A 55 11.09 -6.89 -8.50
C PHE A 55 9.61 -6.82 -8.12
N GLY A 56 8.88 -7.91 -8.30
CA GLY A 56 7.49 -8.04 -7.90
C GLY A 56 7.28 -7.81 -6.40
N ILE A 57 8.09 -8.46 -5.56
CA ILE A 57 8.04 -8.31 -4.10
C ILE A 57 8.34 -6.87 -3.70
N ILE A 58 9.38 -6.25 -4.25
CA ILE A 58 9.77 -4.87 -3.90
C ILE A 58 8.65 -3.88 -4.28
N ASN A 59 8.19 -3.91 -5.53
CA ASN A 59 7.13 -3.00 -5.99
C ASN A 59 5.81 -3.25 -5.25
N GLY A 60 5.49 -4.52 -5.00
CA GLY A 60 4.34 -4.92 -4.19
C GLY A 60 4.40 -4.40 -2.75
N SER A 61 5.58 -4.43 -2.13
CA SER A 61 5.77 -3.88 -0.78
C SER A 61 5.59 -2.36 -0.73
N ILE A 62 6.12 -1.63 -1.72
CA ILE A 62 5.95 -0.17 -1.84
C ILE A 62 4.46 0.15 -2.00
N LEU A 63 3.77 -0.53 -2.93
CA LEU A 63 2.34 -0.34 -3.13
C LEU A 63 1.54 -0.64 -1.84
N GLY A 64 1.86 -1.73 -1.15
CA GLY A 64 1.19 -2.11 0.09
C GLY A 64 1.38 -1.08 1.22
N VAL A 65 2.56 -0.49 1.34
CA VAL A 65 2.82 0.61 2.30
C VAL A 65 2.04 1.87 1.92
N VAL A 66 2.02 2.25 0.64
CA VAL A 66 1.27 3.42 0.16
C VAL A 66 -0.23 3.24 0.41
N VAL A 67 -0.81 2.11 0.01
CA VAL A 67 -2.24 1.81 0.21
C VAL A 67 -2.57 1.74 1.70
N GLY A 68 -1.75 1.07 2.51
CA GLY A 68 -1.94 1.00 3.95
C GLY A 68 -1.90 2.39 4.59
N GLY A 69 -0.96 3.25 4.18
CA GLY A 69 -0.89 4.64 4.62
C GLY A 69 -2.14 5.44 4.27
N LEU A 70 -2.67 5.30 3.05
CA LEU A 70 -3.91 5.97 2.63
C LEU A 70 -5.12 5.52 3.45
N VAL A 71 -5.23 4.22 3.75
CA VAL A 71 -6.31 3.70 4.62
C VAL A 71 -6.22 4.31 6.03
N LEU A 72 -5.01 4.46 6.57
CA LEU A 72 -4.81 5.10 7.88
C LEU A 72 -5.19 6.58 7.86
N LEU A 73 -4.80 7.31 6.80
CA LEU A 73 -5.18 8.72 6.64
C LEU A 73 -6.69 8.88 6.51
N TYR A 74 -7.37 7.97 5.80
CA TYR A 74 -8.82 7.96 5.67
C TYR A 74 -9.53 7.69 7.02
N ASP A 75 -9.08 6.70 7.79
CA ASP A 75 -9.62 6.41 9.13
C ASP A 75 -9.37 7.58 10.09
N LEU A 76 -8.22 8.25 10.01
CA LEU A 76 -7.94 9.43 10.83
C LEU A 76 -8.82 10.62 10.43
N GLY A 77 -8.97 10.87 9.13
CA GLY A 77 -9.79 11.95 8.59
C GLY A 77 -11.27 11.79 8.92
N SER A 78 -11.81 10.57 8.78
CA SER A 78 -13.22 10.29 9.13
C SER A 78 -13.50 10.51 10.62
N ARG A 79 -12.57 10.12 11.51
CA ARG A 79 -12.68 10.40 12.94
C ARG A 79 -12.58 11.88 13.27
N PHE A 80 -11.69 12.61 12.58
CA PHE A 80 -11.55 14.05 12.78
C PHE A 80 -12.82 14.81 12.39
N LEU A 81 -13.44 14.44 11.25
CA LEU A 81 -14.72 15.00 10.82
C LEU A 81 -15.84 14.69 11.81
N ALA A 82 -15.93 13.44 12.29
CA ALA A 82 -16.93 13.04 13.29
C ALA A 82 -16.79 13.82 14.61
N LEU A 83 -15.55 14.08 15.06
CA LEU A 83 -15.30 14.92 16.24
C LEU A 83 -15.76 16.37 16.01
N ARG A 84 -15.52 16.91 14.82
CA ARG A 84 -15.91 18.29 14.47
C ARG A 84 -17.42 18.47 14.41
N GLU A 85 -18.16 17.45 13.96
CA GLU A 85 -19.63 17.44 13.99
C GLU A 85 -20.19 17.34 15.41
N SER A 86 -19.45 16.71 16.33
CA SER A 86 -19.88 16.52 17.72
C SER A 86 -19.68 17.73 18.63
N THR A 87 -18.91 18.75 18.21
CA THR A 87 -18.77 20.00 18.97
C THR A 87 -20.02 20.88 18.80
N PRO A 88 -20.81 21.14 19.86
CA PRO A 88 -21.95 22.04 19.77
C PRO A 88 -21.45 23.44 19.41
N HIS A 89 -22.05 24.05 18.39
CA HIS A 89 -21.93 25.50 18.22
C HIS A 89 -22.43 26.15 19.52
N PRO A 90 -21.66 27.05 20.17
CA PRO A 90 -22.20 27.79 21.30
C PRO A 90 -23.48 28.47 20.80
N ALA A 91 -24.59 28.16 21.47
CA ALA A 91 -25.86 28.82 21.21
C ALA A 91 -25.56 30.32 21.26
N ARG A 92 -25.76 30.99 20.12
CA ARG A 92 -25.73 32.43 20.05
C ARG A 92 -26.82 32.91 21.00
N ASN A 93 -26.42 33.33 22.20
CA ASN A 93 -27.30 34.06 23.10
C ASN A 93 -27.62 35.37 22.38
N ASP A 94 -28.70 35.35 21.59
CA ASP A 94 -29.40 36.55 21.17
C ASP A 94 -30.13 37.08 22.42
N ASP A 95 -29.33 37.60 23.37
CA ASP A 95 -29.81 38.39 24.50
C ASP A 95 -30.13 39.79 23.98
N SER A 96 -31.24 39.87 23.23
CA SER A 96 -31.91 41.13 22.91
C SER A 96 -33.17 41.24 23.76
N GLN A 97 -33.04 41.64 25.02
CA GLN A 97 -34.09 42.32 25.80
C GLN A 97 -33.49 43.29 26.81
#